data_AF-A0A950EU65-F1
#
_entry.id   AF-A0A950EU65-F1
#
_cell.length_a   1.000
_cell.length_b   1.000
_cell.length_c   1.000
_cell.angle_alpha   90.00
_cell.angle_beta   90.00
_cell.angle_gamma   90.00
#
_symmetry.space_group_name_H-M   'P 1'
#
loop_
_entity.id
_entity.type
_entity.pdbx_description
1 polymer ?
#
loop_
_entity_poly.entity_id
_entity_poly.type
_entity_poly.pdbx_seq_one_letter_code
_entity_poly.pdbx_strand_id
1 'polypeptide(L)' 'AQAAAPGPGNRVGDATSHLLALQAGGQAASRNTYPVTSDVAQRSYQRYLESFTHKIPASSDALLGNKSGGSR' A
#
# COMPACT_ATOMS: atom_id res chain seq x y z
N ALA A 1 -18.50 -45.16 21.06
CA ALA A 1 -19.00 -43.80 20.76
C ALA A 1 -17.92 -42.79 21.14
N GLN A 2 -17.43 -42.01 20.18
CA GLN A 2 -17.06 -40.60 20.36
C GLN A 2 -16.79 -40.05 18.95
N ALA A 3 -17.77 -39.34 18.38
CA ALA A 3 -17.50 -38.50 17.21
C ALA A 3 -16.69 -37.30 17.71
N ALA A 4 -15.54 -37.05 17.10
CA ALA A 4 -14.76 -35.83 17.35
C ALA A 4 -15.67 -34.63 17.09
N ALA A 5 -15.81 -33.76 18.10
CA ALA A 5 -16.62 -32.55 17.97
C ALA A 5 -16.12 -31.71 16.79
N PRO A 6 -17.01 -31.12 15.96
CA PRO A 6 -16.58 -30.17 14.96
C PRO A 6 -15.88 -29.02 15.69
N GLY A 7 -14.62 -28.74 15.31
CA GLY A 7 -13.89 -27.59 15.84
C GLY A 7 -14.72 -26.31 15.65
N PRO A 8 -14.59 -25.30 16.53
CA PRO A 8 -15.38 -24.09 16.44
C PRO A 8 -15.19 -23.49 15.04
N GLY A 9 -16.24 -23.52 14.23
CA GLY A 9 -16.23 -22.87 12.93
C GLY A 9 -15.95 -21.39 13.17
N ASN A 10 -14.94 -20.84 12.46
CA ASN A 10 -14.55 -19.44 12.56
C ASN A 10 -15.82 -18.57 12.43
N ARG A 11 -16.15 -17.81 13.48
CA ARG A 11 -17.27 -16.88 13.44
C ARG A 11 -16.93 -15.79 12.43
N VAL A 12 -17.97 -15.23 11.82
CA VAL A 12 -17.80 -14.07 10.93
C VAL A 12 -17.09 -12.97 11.72
N GLY A 13 -15.93 -12.53 11.22
CA GLY A 13 -15.11 -11.49 11.84
C GLY A 13 -13.87 -12.00 12.58
N ASP A 14 -13.77 -13.29 12.93
CA ASP A 14 -12.60 -13.82 13.67
C ASP A 14 -11.30 -13.65 12.86
N ALA A 15 -11.37 -13.90 11.55
CA ALA A 15 -10.24 -13.70 10.65
C ALA A 15 -9.80 -12.22 10.58
N THR A 16 -10.76 -11.29 10.53
CA THR A 16 -10.47 -9.85 10.50
C THR A 16 -9.85 -9.39 11.81
N SER A 17 -10.44 -9.78 12.94
CA SER A 17 -9.90 -9.47 14.28
C SER A 17 -8.49 -10.01 14.46
N HIS A 18 -8.22 -11.22 13.97
CA HIS A 18 -6.89 -11.82 13.99
C HIS A 18 -5.89 -11.05 13.13
N LEU A 19 -6.26 -10.63 11.91
CA LEU A 19 -5.38 -9.83 11.05
C LEU A 19 -5.08 -8.45 11.66
N LEU A 20 -6.08 -7.80 12.25
CA LEU A 20 -5.90 -6.51 12.93
C LEU A 20 -4.98 -6.65 14.15
N ALA A 21 -5.11 -7.73 14.92
CA ALA A 21 -4.21 -8.01 16.04
C ALA A 21 -2.76 -8.23 15.56
N LEU A 22 -2.57 -8.96 14.45
CA LEU A 22 -1.24 -9.16 13.84
C LEU A 22 -0.64 -7.84 13.33
N GLN A 23 -1.44 -6.98 12.71
CA GLN A 23 -1.01 -5.66 12.24
C GLN A 23 -0.63 -4.75 13.41
N ALA A 24 -1.47 -4.68 14.45
CA ALA A 24 -1.21 -3.89 15.64
C ALA A 24 0.03 -4.37 16.41
N GLY A 25 0.26 -5.68 16.44
CA GLY A 25 1.43 -6.27 17.10
C GLY A 25 2.74 -6.09 16.34
N GLY A 26 2.71 -5.67 15.07
CA GLY A 26 3.89 -5.44 14.23
C GLY A 26 4.73 -6.70 13.94
N GLN A 27 4.33 -7.88 14.42
CA GLN A 27 5.10 -9.12 14.32
C GLN A 27 5.17 -9.66 12.89
N ALA A 28 4.22 -9.26 12.04
CA ALA A 28 4.21 -9.59 10.61
C ALA A 28 5.08 -8.64 9.77
N ALA A 29 5.59 -7.54 10.34
CA ALA A 29 6.51 -6.65 9.63
C ALA A 29 7.91 -7.28 9.56
N SER A 30 8.67 -6.91 8.53
CA SER A 30 10.09 -7.26 8.45
C SER A 30 10.83 -6.75 9.69
N ARG A 31 11.61 -7.63 10.34
CA ARG A 31 12.54 -7.23 11.40
C ARG A 31 13.65 -6.29 10.90
N ASN A 32 13.96 -6.38 9.61
CA ASN A 32 14.96 -5.52 9.00
C ASN A 32 14.34 -4.15 8.69
N THR A 33 14.94 -3.09 9.22
CA THR A 33 14.62 -1.71 8.82
C THR A 33 15.30 -1.43 7.49
N TYR A 34 14.55 -0.95 6.51
CA TYR A 34 15.07 -0.48 5.22
C TYR A 34 15.02 1.04 5.19
N PRO A 35 15.92 1.75 5.90
CA PRO A 35 15.95 3.20 5.85
C PRO A 35 16.31 3.65 4.43
N VAL A 36 15.68 4.73 3.98
CA VAL A 36 16.13 5.43 2.77
C VAL A 36 17.48 6.05 3.11
N THR A 37 18.52 5.63 2.39
CA THR A 37 19.87 6.17 2.57
C THR A 37 19.91 7.63 2.12
N SER A 38 20.82 8.42 2.71
CA SER A 38 20.90 9.87 2.42
C SER A 38 21.12 10.17 0.95
N ASP A 39 21.89 9.35 0.24
CA ASP A 39 22.12 9.46 -1.20
C ASP A 39 20.86 9.16 -2.02
N VAL A 40 20.07 8.16 -1.65
CA VAL A 40 18.79 7.86 -2.30
C VAL A 40 17.78 8.98 -2.05
N ALA A 41 17.74 9.52 -0.84
CA ALA A 41 16.89 10.67 -0.50
C ALA A 41 17.26 11.90 -1.35
N GLN A 42 18.55 12.22 -1.44
CA GLN A 42 19.05 13.35 -2.22
C GLN A 42 18.76 13.19 -3.71
N ARG A 43 19.02 12.01 -4.29
CA ARG A 43 18.73 11.72 -5.70
C ARG A 43 17.25 11.79 -6.01
N SER A 44 16.41 11.31 -5.10
CA SER A 44 14.94 11.39 -5.24
C SER A 44 14.47 12.84 -5.28
N TYR A 45 15.03 13.70 -4.43
CA TYR A 45 14.73 15.12 -4.42
C TYR A 45 15.24 15.84 -5.68
N GLN A 46 16.45 15.53 -6.13
CA GLN A 46 16.99 16.06 -7.39
C GLN A 46 16.10 15.70 -8.58
N ARG A 47 15.69 14.44 -8.70
CA ARG A 47 14.78 13.98 -9.75
C ARG A 47 13.42 14.68 -9.70
N TYR A 48 12.91 14.93 -8.48
CA TYR A 48 11.67 15.70 -8.31
C TYR A 48 11.83 17.11 -8.86
N LEU A 49 12.92 17.81 -8.53
CA LEU A 49 13.18 19.14 -9.07
C LEU A 49 13.38 19.14 -10.59
N GLU A 50 14.13 18.16 -11.11
CA GLU A 50 14.35 17.96 -12.54
C GLU A 50 13.06 17.67 -13.31
N SER A 51 12.06 17.04 -12.69
CA SER A 51 10.80 16.74 -13.35
C SER A 51 10.07 17.99 -13.86
N PHE A 52 10.26 19.14 -13.19
CA PHE A 52 9.67 20.42 -13.61
C PHE A 52 10.38 21.09 -14.77
N THR A 53 11.60 20.67 -15.11
CA THR A 53 12.31 21.20 -16.28
C THR A 53 11.89 20.51 -17.57
N HIS A 54 11.08 19.45 -17.46
CA HIS A 54 10.61 18.65 -18.58
C HIS A 54 9.12 18.90 -18.80
N LYS A 55 8.72 19.07 -20.07
CA LYS A 55 7.30 19.16 -20.41
C LYS A 55 6.62 17.82 -20.13
N ILE A 56 5.37 17.88 -19.69
CA ILE A 56 4.53 16.68 -19.56
C ILE A 56 4.46 16.00 -20.94
N PRO A 57 4.82 14.71 -21.06
CA PRO A 57 4.70 14.00 -22.32
C PRO A 57 3.24 13.95 -22.78
N ALA A 58 2.98 14.13 -24.08
CA ALA A 58 1.62 14.10 -24.64
C ALA A 58 0.86 12.78 -24.39
N SER A 59 1.59 11.67 -24.19
CA SER A 59 1.01 10.38 -23.79
C SER A 59 0.49 10.35 -22.35
N SER A 60 0.86 11.31 -21.51
CA SER A 60 0.44 11.38 -20.09
C SER A 60 -1.00 11.84 -19.93
N ASP A 61 -1.53 12.60 -20.89
CA ASP A 61 -2.96 12.97 -20.94
C ASP A 61 -3.85 11.73 -21.07
N ALA A 62 -3.35 10.67 -21.71
CA ALA A 62 -4.04 9.38 -21.80
C ALA A 62 -4.10 8.63 -20.45
N LEU A 63 -3.10 8.84 -19.58
CA LEU A 63 -3.04 8.24 -18.23
C LEU A 63 -3.87 9.00 -17.20
N LEU A 64 -4.02 10.33 -17.37
CA LEU A 64 -4.77 11.16 -16.45
C LEU A 64 -6.29 11.01 -16.57
N GLY A 65 -6.77 10.27 -17.59
CA GLY A 65 -8.17 10.02 -17.85
C GLY A 65 -8.91 11.32 -18.09
N ASN A 66 -9.23 11.62 -19.35
CA ASN A 66 -9.97 12.80 -19.77
C ASN A 66 -11.16 13.11 -18.83
N LYS A 67 -10.96 13.99 -17.83
CA LYS A 67 -12.03 14.49 -16.94
C LYS A 67 -12.81 15.54 -17.72
N SER A 68 -13.42 15.15 -18.83
CA SER A 68 -14.54 15.88 -19.41
C SER A 68 -15.81 15.34 -18.77
N GLY A 69 -16.50 16.17 -18.00
CA GLY A 69 -17.88 15.91 -17.60
C GLY A 69 -18.08 15.84 -16.09
N GLY A 70 -18.29 16.99 -15.48
CA GLY A 70 -18.72 17.13 -14.09
C GLY A 70 -19.21 18.54 -13.82
N SER A 71 -20.07 19.08 -14.68
CA SER A 71 -20.83 20.29 -14.36
C SER A 71 -21.79 19.95 -13.23
N ARG A 72 -21.67 20.68 -12.12
CA ARG A 72 -22.74 20.80 -11.11
C ARG A 72 -23.53 22.06 -11.41
#